data_AF-A0A7X8L8F3-F1
#
_entry.id   AF-A0A7X8L8F3-F1
#
_cell.length_a   1.000
_cell.length_b   1.000
_cell.length_c   1.000
_cell.angle_alpha   90.00
_cell.angle_beta   90.00
_cell.angle_gamma   90.00
#
_symmetry.space_group_name_H-M   'P 1'
#
loop_
_entity.id
_entity.type
_entity.pdbx_description
1 polymer ?
#
loop_
_entity_poly.entity_id
_entity_poly.type
_entity_poly.pdbx_seq_one_letter_code
_entity_poly.pdbx_strand_id
1 'polypeptide(L)'
;RDVTIGSINSSIVHPREVFKEAIQRSAAHIILLHNHPSGDPSPSREDVQVTKRIIEAGELLGIPVLDHIIIGNGNYISLKEKDLC
;
A
#
# COMPACT_ATOMS: atom_id res chain seq x y z
N ARG A 1 -9.93 1.75 -7.42
CA ARG A 1 -10.67 0.48 -7.34
C ARG A 1 -10.11 -0.26 -6.16
N ASP A 2 -10.95 -0.77 -5.27
CA ASP A 2 -10.48 -1.49 -4.08
C ASP A 2 -9.85 -2.82 -4.51
N VAL A 3 -8.58 -3.01 -4.15
CA VAL A 3 -7.82 -4.23 -4.47
C VAL A 3 -8.10 -5.31 -3.42
N THR A 4 -8.32 -4.90 -2.17
CA THR A 4 -8.62 -5.79 -1.06
C THR A 4 -9.67 -5.14 -0.17
N ILE A 5 -10.71 -5.89 0.22
CA ILE A 5 -11.73 -5.44 1.17
C ILE A 5 -11.85 -6.53 2.26
N GLY A 6 -11.36 -6.25 3.47
CA GLY A 6 -11.82 -6.94 4.68
C GLY A 6 -10.79 -7.49 5.69
N SER A 7 -11.06 -7.13 6.95
CA SER A 7 -10.85 -7.82 8.24
C SER A 7 -9.43 -8.14 8.73
N ILE A 8 -8.89 -7.23 9.56
CA ILE A 8 -8.13 -7.41 10.83
C ILE A 8 -6.92 -8.38 10.88
N ASN A 9 -6.67 -9.19 9.88
CA ASN A 9 -5.46 -9.99 9.74
C ASN A 9 -4.98 -9.82 8.31
N SER A 10 -3.93 -9.01 8.13
CA SER A 10 -2.81 -9.24 7.22
C SER A 10 -3.08 -10.10 5.98
N SER A 11 -4.21 -9.87 5.30
CA SER A 11 -4.72 -10.75 4.25
C SER A 11 -3.89 -10.50 3.00
N ILE A 12 -2.71 -11.13 3.01
CA ILE A 12 -1.88 -11.58 1.91
C ILE A 12 -2.08 -10.73 0.65
N VAL A 13 -1.77 -9.44 0.74
CA VAL A 13 -1.77 -8.56 -0.42
C VAL A 13 -0.58 -8.97 -1.29
N HIS A 14 -0.88 -9.67 -2.37
CA HIS A 14 0.14 -10.08 -3.33
C HIS A 14 0.37 -8.96 -4.35
N PRO A 15 1.64 -8.63 -4.68
CA PRO A 15 1.93 -7.62 -5.70
C PRO A 15 1.23 -7.87 -7.03
N ARG A 16 1.05 -9.12 -7.45
CA ARG A 16 0.33 -9.45 -8.70
C ARG A 16 -1.10 -8.91 -8.73
N GLU A 17 -1.80 -8.90 -7.60
CA GLU A 17 -3.19 -8.39 -7.54
C GLU A 17 -3.20 -6.87 -7.55
N VAL A 18 -2.23 -6.24 -6.87
CA VAL A 18 -2.04 -4.77 -6.86
C VAL A 18 -1.74 -4.25 -8.25
N PHE A 19 -0.79 -4.87 -8.95
CA PHE A 19 -0.32 -4.39 -10.25
C PHE A 19 -1.19 -4.82 -11.43
N LYS A 20 -2.08 -5.80 -11.27
CA LYS A 20 -2.99 -6.25 -12.35
C LYS A 20 -3.77 -5.08 -12.96
N GLU A 21 -4.43 -4.27 -12.13
CA GLU A 21 -5.19 -3.11 -12.60
C GLU A 21 -4.28 -1.97 -13.06
N ALA A 22 -3.12 -1.77 -12.40
CA ALA A 22 -2.16 -0.75 -12.81
C ALA A 22 -1.66 -1.00 -14.24
N ILE A 23 -1.32 -2.25 -14.55
CA ILE A 23 -0.91 -2.68 -15.89
C ILE A 23 -2.05 -2.51 -16.89
N GLN A 24 -3.27 -2.97 -16.56
CA GLN A 24 -4.44 -2.85 -17.44
C GLN A 24 -4.78 -1.40 -17.80
N ARG A 25 -4.46 -0.47 -16.91
CA ARG A 25 -4.71 0.97 -17.09
C ARG A 25 -3.50 1.73 -17.64
N SER A 26 -2.40 1.03 -17.95
CA SER A 26 -1.14 1.64 -18.36
C SER A 26 -0.68 2.72 -17.38
N ALA A 27 -0.84 2.47 -16.08
CA ALA A 27 -0.46 3.41 -15.04
C ALA A 27 1.05 3.59 -15.02
N ALA A 28 1.52 4.83 -14.97
CA ALA A 28 2.94 5.14 -14.83
C ALA A 28 3.44 4.93 -13.40
N HIS A 29 2.56 5.10 -12.41
CA HIS A 29 2.86 5.07 -10.98
C HIS A 29 1.62 4.65 -10.19
N ILE A 30 1.80 4.19 -8.95
CA ILE A 30 0.69 3.93 -8.01
C ILE A 30 0.94 4.55 -6.63
N ILE A 31 -0.14 4.76 -5.88
CA ILE A 31 -0.13 5.09 -4.45
C ILE A 31 -0.97 4.03 -3.74
N LEU A 32 -0.47 3.51 -2.62
CA LEU A 32 -1.21 2.57 -1.78
C LEU A 32 -1.98 3.34 -0.70
N LEU A 33 -3.22 2.93 -0.47
CA LEU A 33 -4.06 3.46 0.61
C LEU A 33 -4.54 2.30 1.48
N HIS A 34 -4.34 2.42 2.78
CA HIS A 34 -4.83 1.45 3.77
C HIS A 34 -5.60 2.20 4.86
N ASN A 35 -6.77 1.72 5.23
CA ASN A 35 -7.56 2.27 6.33
C ASN A 35 -7.38 1.40 7.58
N HIS A 36 -7.04 2.02 8.71
CA HIS A 36 -7.03 1.40 10.03
C HIS A 36 -8.36 1.69 10.75
N PRO A 37 -9.28 0.70 10.86
CA PRO A 37 -10.57 0.90 11.53
C PRO A 37 -10.45 1.23 13.02
N SER A 38 -9.29 0.94 13.64
CA SER A 38 -8.96 1.35 15.00
C SER A 38 -8.86 2.86 15.17
N GLY A 39 -8.67 3.61 14.08
CA GLY A 39 -8.48 5.05 14.07
C GLY A 39 -7.03 5.51 14.26
N ASP A 40 -6.10 4.62 14.62
CA ASP A 40 -4.67 4.92 14.73
C ASP A 40 -3.96 4.62 13.39
N PRO A 41 -3.42 5.64 12.68
CA PRO A 41 -2.74 5.44 11.41
C PRO A 41 -1.30 4.88 11.55
N SER A 42 -0.83 4.58 12.76
CA SER A 42 0.51 4.03 12.98
C SER A 42 0.68 2.69 12.24
N PRO A 43 1.72 2.56 11.39
CA PRO A 43 1.93 1.33 10.63
C PRO A 43 2.30 0.17 11.56
N SER A 44 1.71 -0.99 11.32
CA SER A 44 2.22 -2.25 11.87
C SER A 44 3.51 -2.66 11.17
N ARG A 45 4.23 -3.62 11.76
CA ARG A 45 5.42 -4.20 11.15
C ARG A 45 5.07 -4.93 9.85
N GLU A 46 3.88 -5.50 9.79
CA GLU A 46 3.32 -6.20 8.63
C GLU A 46 3.01 -5.22 7.50
N ASP A 47 2.46 -4.04 7.79
CA ASP A 47 2.23 -2.99 6.79
C ASP A 47 3.53 -2.60 6.10
N VAL A 48 4.59 -2.33 6.87
CA VAL A 48 5.91 -1.96 6.33
C VAL A 48 6.48 -3.09 5.46
N GLN A 49 6.40 -4.34 5.91
CA GLN A 49 6.91 -5.48 5.13
C GLN A 49 6.16 -5.69 3.82
N VAL A 50 4.82 -5.60 3.84
CA VAL A 50 4.00 -5.69 2.63
C VAL A 50 4.34 -4.55 1.68
N THR A 51 4.47 -3.33 2.19
CA THR A 51 4.80 -2.14 1.41
C THR A 51 6.13 -2.31 0.67
N LYS A 52 7.18 -2.75 1.36
CA LYS A 52 8.50 -2.99 0.75
C LYS A 52 8.43 -3.99 -0.39
N ARG A 53 7.72 -5.11 -0.20
CA ARG A 53 7.52 -6.11 -1.25
C ARG A 53 6.78 -5.57 -2.47
N ILE A 54 5.81 -4.67 -2.27
CA ILE A 54 5.07 -4.05 -3.36
C ILE A 54 5.94 -3.01 -4.08
N ILE A 55 6.74 -2.23 -3.34
CA ILE A 55 7.72 -1.28 -3.92
C ILE A 55 8.71 -2.04 -4.80
N GLU A 56 9.35 -3.09 -4.29
CA GLU A 56 10.31 -3.92 -5.05
C GLU A 56 9.69 -4.49 -6.34
N ALA A 57 8.44 -4.95 -6.27
CA ALA A 57 7.72 -5.42 -7.45
C ALA A 57 7.39 -4.29 -8.43
N GLY A 58 7.04 -3.10 -7.94
CA GLY A 58 6.77 -1.92 -8.75
C GLY A 58 8.00 -1.46 -9.53
N GLU A 59 9.16 -1.44 -8.89
CA GLU A 59 10.44 -1.16 -9.55
C GLU A 59 10.72 -2.16 -10.68
N LEU A 60 10.54 -3.46 -10.41
CA LEU A 60 10.75 -4.51 -11.42
C LEU A 60 9.79 -4.38 -12.61
N LEU A 61 8.54 -3.98 -12.36
CA LEU A 61 7.51 -3.82 -13.39
C LEU A 61 7.59 -2.47 -14.13
N GLY A 62 8.44 -1.54 -13.69
CA GLY A 62 8.47 -0.17 -14.21
C GLY A 62 7.24 0.65 -13.84
N ILE A 63 6.56 0.29 -12.75
CA ILE A 63 5.40 1.02 -12.18
C ILE A 63 5.72 1.31 -10.71
N PRO A 64 6.55 2.32 -10.42
CA PRO A 64 6.98 2.62 -9.06
C PRO A 64 5.82 3.04 -8.15
N VAL A 65 5.96 2.71 -6.87
CA VAL A 65 5.02 3.11 -5.81
C VAL A 65 5.49 4.45 -5.24
N LEU A 66 4.67 5.50 -5.37
CA LEU A 66 5.05 6.83 -4.93
C LEU A 66 5.00 7.00 -3.41
N ASP A 67 4.04 6.34 -2.78
CA ASP A 67 3.80 6.37 -1.34
C ASP A 67 2.83 5.26 -0.90
N HIS A 68 2.81 4.98 0.40
CA HIS A 68 1.76 4.26 1.08
C HIS A 68 1.21 5.10 2.23
N ILE A 69 -0.06 5.48 2.11
CA ILE A 69 -0.76 6.29 3.10
C ILE A 69 -1.68 5.40 3.93
N ILE A 70 -1.48 5.41 5.25
CA ILE A 70 -2.36 4.76 6.22
C ILE A 70 -3.28 5.82 6.81
N ILE A 71 -4.58 5.61 6.69
CA ILE A 71 -5.63 6.54 7.12
C ILE A 71 -6.25 6.01 8.42
N GLY A 72 -6.42 6.89 9.39
CA GLY A 72 -7.12 6.66 10.66
C GLY A 72 -8.22 7.69 10.88
N ASN A 73 -8.61 7.93 12.15
CA ASN A 73 -9.71 8.82 12.50
C ASN A 73 -9.33 10.29 12.31
N GLY A 74 -9.60 10.84 11.12
CA GLY A 74 -9.30 12.23 10.76
C GLY A 74 -7.81 12.55 10.57
N ASN A 75 -6.95 11.53 10.61
CA ASN A 75 -5.51 11.65 10.49
C ASN A 75 -4.96 10.59 9.51
N TYR A 76 -3.74 10.79 9.05
CA TYR A 76 -3.03 9.83 8.21
C TYR A 76 -1.52 9.82 8.50
N ILE A 77 -0.85 8.76 8.07
CA ILE A 77 0.62 8.68 8.02
C ILE A 77 1.02 8.29 6.61
N SER A 78 1.96 9.04 6.04
CA SER A 78 2.72 8.65 4.85
C SER A 78 3.95 7.85 5.30
N LEU A 79 4.11 6.63 4.78
CA LEU A 79 5.31 5.82 5.06
C LEU A 79 6.56 6.46 4.46
N LYS A 80 6.43 7.16 3.33
CA LYS A 80 7.52 7.89 2.70
C LYS A 80 7.95 9.11 3.52
N GLU A 81 7.02 9.92 4.01
CA GLU A 81 7.32 11.09 4.84
C GLU A 81 7.97 10.69 6.18
N LYS A 82 7.68 9.48 6.67
CA LYS A 82 8.29 8.91 7.88
C LYS A 82 9.60 8.16 7.64
N ASP A 83 10.12 8.16 6.41
CA ASP A 83 11.34 7.42 6.01
C ASP A 83 11.30 5.92 6.37
N LEU A 84 10.10 5.30 6.31
CA LEU A 84 9.92 3.89 6.67
C LEU A 84 10.13 2.93 5.49
N CYS A 85 9.91 3.41 4.27
CA CYS A 85 9.98 2.65 3.02
C CYS A 85 10.51 3.53 1.89
#